data_AF-A0A9E7ABF7-F1
#
_entry.id   AF-A0A9E7ABF7-F1
#
_cell.length_a   1.000
_cell.length_b   1.000
_cell.length_c   1.000
_cell.angle_alpha   90.00
_cell.angle_beta   90.00
_cell.angle_gamma   90.00
#
_symmetry.space_group_name_H-M   'P 1'
#
loop_
_entity.id
_entity.type
_entity.pdbx_description
1 polymer ?
#
loop_
_entity_poly.entity_id
_entity_poly.type
_entity_poly.pdbx_seq_one_letter_code
_entity_poly.pdbx_strand_id
1 'polypeptide(L)'
;MPVTLSIKHAPDHVVQRLRERAARNHRSLQGELLAIIEKASMEPPVADALAVLEAVRALGLETPADGVEIIRADRDRDSLAGR
;
A
#
# COMPACT_ATOMS: atom_id res chain seq x y z
N MET A 1 -19.56 -2.70 23.57
CA MET A 1 -20.81 -1.93 23.46
C MET A 1 -20.93 -1.43 22.01
N PRO A 2 -22.06 -1.63 21.32
CA PRO A 2 -22.22 -1.10 19.96
C PRO A 2 -22.29 0.42 19.99
N VAL A 3 -21.51 1.08 19.12
CA VAL A 3 -21.49 2.54 18.98
C VAL A 3 -22.07 2.90 17.61
N THR A 4 -23.02 3.83 17.58
CA THR A 4 -23.58 4.34 16.33
C THR A 4 -22.89 5.64 15.96
N LEU A 5 -22.37 5.72 14.75
CA LEU A 5 -21.80 6.94 14.17
C LEU A 5 -22.82 7.55 13.20
N SER A 6 -23.06 8.85 13.32
CA SER A 6 -23.96 9.59 12.44
C SER A 6 -23.24 10.82 11.88
N ILE A 7 -23.30 10.98 10.56
CA ILE A 7 -22.72 12.12 9.85
C ILE A 7 -23.88 13.03 9.43
N LYS A 8 -23.96 14.23 10.02
CA LYS A 8 -24.98 15.23 9.67
C LYS A 8 -24.53 16.01 8.43
N HIS A 9 -25.49 16.37 7.57
CA HIS A 9 -25.26 17.17 6.37
C HIS A 9 -24.23 16.56 5.40
N ALA A 10 -24.24 15.23 5.25
CA ALA A 10 -23.41 14.57 4.25
C ALA A 10 -23.81 15.06 2.85
N PRO A 11 -22.88 15.59 2.04
CA PRO A 11 -23.23 16.04 0.69
C PRO A 11 -23.69 14.88 -0.19
N ASP A 12 -24.78 15.06 -0.93
CA ASP A 12 -25.41 13.99 -1.73
C ASP A 12 -24.43 13.33 -2.71
N HIS A 13 -23.56 14.13 -3.34
CA HIS A 13 -22.56 13.63 -4.27
C HIS A 13 -21.54 12.69 -3.60
N VAL A 14 -21.22 12.91 -2.32
CA VAL A 14 -20.33 12.02 -1.54
C VAL A 14 -21.06 10.72 -1.23
N VAL A 15 -22.30 10.81 -0.76
CA VAL A 15 -23.13 9.64 -0.44
C VAL A 15 -23.33 8.76 -1.68
N GLN A 16 -23.54 9.37 -2.85
CA GLN A 16 -23.70 8.66 -4.11
C GLN A 16 -22.43 7.89 -4.51
N ARG A 17 -21.26 8.54 -4.44
CA ARG A 17 -19.97 7.87 -4.71
C ARG A 17 -19.70 6.72 -3.75
N LEU A 18 -20.07 6.87 -2.47
CA LEU A 18 -19.96 5.80 -1.47
C LEU A 18 -20.89 4.63 -1.80
N ARG A 19 -22.10 4.89 -2.28
CA ARG A 19 -23.05 3.85 -2.71
C ARG A 19 -22.54 3.07 -3.92
N GLU A 20 -22.00 3.76 -4.92
CA GLU A 20 -21.38 3.14 -6.10
C GLU A 20 -20.16 2.28 -5.71
N ARG A 21 -19.32 2.79 -4.80
CA ARG A 21 -18.18 2.05 -4.26
C ARG A 21 -18.63 0.80 -3.49
N ALA A 22 -19.66 0.92 -2.65
CA ALA A 22 -20.23 -0.21 -1.92
C ALA A 22 -20.77 -1.29 -2.88
N ALA A 23 -21.48 -0.88 -3.94
CA ALA A 23 -21.97 -1.80 -4.98
C ALA A 23 -20.82 -2.54 -5.68
N ARG A 24 -19.74 -1.84 -6.04
CA ARG A 24 -18.53 -2.46 -6.64
C ARG A 24 -17.86 -3.45 -5.70
N ASN A 25 -17.85 -3.18 -4.40
CA ASN A 25 -17.27 -4.05 -3.40
C ASN A 25 -18.23 -5.14 -2.89
N HIS A 26 -19.44 -5.23 -3.45
CA HIS A 26 -20.50 -6.15 -3.02
C HIS A 26 -20.84 -6.04 -1.53
N ARG A 27 -20.85 -4.82 -0.99
CA ARG A 27 -21.13 -4.51 0.41
C ARG A 27 -22.32 -3.58 0.56
N SER A 28 -22.94 -3.59 1.75
CA SER A 28 -23.89 -2.55 2.12
C SER A 28 -23.17 -1.21 2.31
N LEU A 29 -23.91 -0.09 2.23
CA LEU A 29 -23.33 1.24 2.48
C LEU A 29 -22.70 1.34 3.88
N GLN A 30 -23.36 0.76 4.89
CA GLN A 30 -22.85 0.71 6.25
C GLN A 30 -21.56 -0.12 6.33
N GLY A 31 -21.50 -1.27 5.66
CA GLY A 31 -20.31 -2.11 5.61
C GLY A 31 -19.14 -1.44 4.89
N GLU A 32 -19.40 -0.70 3.82
CA GLU A 32 -18.36 0.07 3.12
C GLU A 32 -17.83 1.21 4.00
N LEU A 33 -18.71 1.94 4.70
CA LEU A 33 -18.31 2.98 5.65
C LEU A 33 -17.44 2.41 6.77
N LEU A 34 -17.84 1.25 7.32
CA LEU A 34 -17.06 0.59 8.36
C LEU A 34 -15.68 0.21 7.86
N ALA A 35 -15.57 -0.39 6.67
CA ALA A 35 -14.29 -0.76 6.07
C ALA A 35 -13.36 0.45 5.82
N ILE A 36 -13.92 1.61 5.43
CA ILE A 36 -13.15 2.85 5.25
C ILE A 36 -12.64 3.36 6.61
N ILE A 37 -13.48 3.37 7.64
CA ILE A 37 -13.12 3.84 8.98
C ILE A 37 -12.08 2.92 9.62
N GLU A 38 -12.25 1.60 9.50
CA GLU A 38 -11.27 0.61 9.96
C GLU A 38 -9.92 0.84 9.30
N LYS A 39 -9.89 0.98 7.96
CA LYS A 39 -8.65 1.26 7.24
C LYS A 39 -8.00 2.57 7.70
N ALA A 40 -8.77 3.64 7.84
CA ALA A 40 -8.26 4.93 8.31
C ALA A 40 -7.77 4.90 9.77
N SER A 41 -8.34 4.01 10.60
CA SER A 41 -7.89 3.76 11.96
C SER A 41 -6.65 2.87 12.03
N MET A 42 -6.40 2.05 11.01
CA MET A 42 -5.27 1.13 10.93
C MET A 42 -4.07 1.74 10.21
N GLU A 43 -4.24 2.81 9.42
CA GLU A 43 -3.13 3.52 8.80
C GLU A 43 -2.27 4.16 9.91
N PRO A 44 -1.04 3.66 10.19
CA PRO A 44 -0.05 4.56 10.76
C PRO A 44 0.08 5.75 9.79
N PRO A 45 0.32 6.98 10.27
CA PRO A 45 0.44 8.14 9.40
C PRO A 45 1.31 7.75 8.23
N VAL A 46 0.79 7.92 6.99
CA VAL A 46 1.45 7.52 5.74
C VAL A 46 2.93 7.75 5.94
N ALA A 47 3.68 6.66 6.13
CA ALA A 47 5.07 6.81 6.48
C ALA A 47 5.67 7.54 5.29
N ASP A 48 6.16 8.75 5.54
CA ASP A 48 6.89 9.52 4.55
C ASP A 48 7.88 8.55 3.90
N ALA A 49 8.06 8.62 2.58
CA ALA A 49 8.96 7.72 1.88
C ALA A 49 10.35 7.73 2.55
N LEU A 50 10.72 8.88 3.13
CA LEU A 50 11.89 9.02 4.00
C LEU A 50 11.82 8.21 5.30
N ALA A 51 10.69 8.24 6.03
CA ALA A 51 10.49 7.49 7.27
C ALA A 51 10.55 5.97 7.03
N VAL A 52 10.00 5.49 5.91
CA VAL A 52 10.15 4.08 5.50
C VAL A 52 11.61 3.76 5.22
N LEU A 53 12.31 4.61 4.49
CA LEU A 53 13.73 4.42 4.19
C LEU A 53 14.60 4.41 5.46
N GLU A 54 14.32 5.29 6.42
CA GLU A 54 15.01 5.32 7.71
C GLU A 54 14.76 4.04 8.52
N ALA A 55 13.52 3.56 8.57
CA ALA A 55 13.18 2.30 9.21
C ALA A 55 13.94 1.12 8.56
N VAL A 56 13.95 1.05 7.22
CA VAL A 56 14.67 0.02 6.48
C VAL A 56 16.19 0.08 6.75
N ARG A 57 16.78 1.27 6.80
CA ARG A 57 18.19 1.45 7.16
C ARG A 57 18.50 1.02 8.59
N ALA A 58 17.59 1.29 9.53
CA ALA A 58 17.75 0.92 10.94
C ALA A 58 17.72 -0.61 11.16
N LEU A 59 17.09 -1.38 10.26
CA LEU A 59 17.14 -2.85 10.29
C LEU A 59 18.54 -3.40 9.97
N GLY A 60 19.48 -2.58 9.50
CA GLY A 60 20.85 -3.02 9.21
C GLY A 60 20.93 -4.07 8.11
N LEU A 61 19.96 -4.09 7.20
CA LEU A 61 19.94 -5.03 6.09
C LEU A 61 21.05 -4.67 5.12
N GLU A 62 22.08 -5.50 5.08
CA GLU A 62 23.09 -5.45 4.02
C GLU A 62 22.51 -6.15 2.80
N THR A 63 22.39 -5.44 1.68
CA THR A 63 22.13 -6.08 0.40
C THR A 63 23.46 -6.66 -0.08
N PRO A 64 23.57 -7.99 -0.26
CA PRO A 64 24.78 -8.57 -0.83
C PRO A 64 25.06 -7.91 -2.17
N ALA A 65 26.32 -7.54 -2.41
CA ALA A 65 26.76 -6.94 -3.68
C ALA A 65 26.72 -7.94 -4.85
N ASP A 66 26.15 -9.14 -4.64
CA ASP A 66 25.96 -10.24 -5.58
C ASP A 66 25.34 -9.78 -6.89
N GLY A 67 24.50 -8.73 -6.89
CA GLY A 67 23.93 -8.19 -8.13
C GLY A 67 25.00 -7.76 -9.14
N VAL A 68 26.10 -7.16 -8.68
CA VAL A 68 27.21 -6.74 -9.58
C VAL A 68 27.99 -7.94 -10.08
N GLU A 69 28.22 -8.95 -9.24
CA GLU A 69 28.92 -10.18 -9.64
C GLU A 69 28.07 -11.01 -10.60
N ILE A 70 26.76 -11.12 -10.38
CA ILE A 70 25.81 -11.79 -11.28
C ILE A 70 25.81 -11.10 -12.66
N ILE A 71 25.72 -9.76 -12.70
CA ILE A 71 25.75 -9.00 -13.97
C ILE A 71 27.08 -9.17 -14.70
N ARG A 72 28.20 -9.24 -13.97
CA ARG A 72 29.52 -9.49 -14.56
C ARG A 72 29.62 -10.91 -15.12
N ALA A 73 29.18 -11.91 -14.36
CA ALA A 73 29.20 -13.31 -14.79
C ALA A 73 28.37 -13.55 -16.05
N ASP A 74 27.17 -12.97 -16.15
CA ASP A 74 26.34 -13.07 -17.35
C ASP A 74 26.97 -12.36 -18.55
N ARG A 75 27.52 -11.16 -18.35
CA ARG A 75 28.22 -10.43 -19.43
C ARG A 75 29.44 -11.19 -19.95
N ASP A 76 30.24 -11.75 -19.06
CA ASP A 76 31.44 -12.49 -19.43
C ASP A 76 31.08 -13.80 -20.14
N ARG A 77 29.98 -14.46 -19.73
CA ARG A 77 29.42 -15.63 -20.41
C ARG A 77 29.00 -15.30 -21.85
N ASP A 78 28.26 -14.20 -22.06
CA ASP A 78 27.82 -13.78 -23.39
C ASP A 78 28.99 -13.33 -24.28
N SER A 79 30.01 -12.72 -23.69
CA SER A 79 31.22 -12.27 -24.39
C SER A 79 32.11 -13.43 -24.87
N LEU A 80 32.00 -14.61 -24.26
CA LEU A 80 32.73 -15.83 -24.62
C LEU A 80 31.96 -16.69 -25.63
N ALA A 81 30.62 -16.60 -25.67
CA ALA A 81 29.78 -17.33 -26.62
C ALA A 81 29.75 -16.70 -28.04
N GLY A 82 30.23 -15.46 -28.19
CA GLY A 82 30.28 -14.73 -29.46
C GLY A 82 31.63 -14.79 -30.21
N ARG A 83 32.54 -15.71 -29.85
CA ARG A 83 33.82 -15.94 -30.54
C ARG A 83 33.92 -17.36 -31.11
#